data_AF-A0A7S0J6H5-F1
#
_entry.id   AF-A0A7S0J6H5-F1
#
_cell.length_a   1.000
_cell.length_b   1.000
_cell.length_c   1.000
_cell.angle_alpha   90.00
_cell.angle_beta   90.00
_cell.angle_gamma   90.00
#
_symmetry.space_group_name_H-M   'P 1'
#
loop_
_entity.id
_entity.type
_entity.pdbx_description
1 polymer ?
#
loop_
_entity_poly.entity_id
_entity_poly.type
_entity_poly.pdbx_seq_one_letter_code
_entity_poly.pdbx_strand_id
1 'polypeptide(L)'
;SFFASHRAYQKTASSMGTAYLARRLNELLLAHVRASIPELSRTLSAALFAKRTELHTFGEPLLEGKANRGAMLLQLITAFCNNFADAIDGTSAQVQEIARERGELYGGAKINHIFRVDYFEELQRLDACCGLSDADISHAIRQATGPRAPLFVPEVSFEVLARRQIAMLRPYALRVVEQVLEELQGMVTTCLPKQAVRFSTLQVRMQQCATRLLSRRAAPTNTMVGA
;
A
#
# COMPACT_ATOMS: atom_id res chain seq x y z
N SER A 1 48.73 29.42 -62.18
CA SER A 1 47.38 29.57 -61.61
C SER A 1 47.12 31.05 -61.37
N PHE A 2 45.89 31.53 -61.66
CA PHE A 2 45.52 32.95 -61.58
C PHE A 2 45.96 33.64 -60.27
N PHE A 3 45.79 32.95 -59.13
CA PHE A 3 46.15 33.48 -57.81
C PHE A 3 47.67 33.57 -57.56
N ALA A 4 48.50 32.72 -58.18
CA ALA A 4 49.95 32.74 -58.00
C ALA A 4 50.65 33.80 -58.88
N SER A 5 50.02 34.21 -59.99
CA SER A 5 50.57 35.19 -60.93
C SER A 5 50.14 36.63 -60.67
N HIS A 6 49.12 36.86 -59.84
CA HIS A 6 48.55 38.20 -59.61
C HIS A 6 49.20 38.90 -58.41
N ARG A 7 49.84 40.06 -58.64
CA ARG A 7 50.64 40.83 -57.65
C ARG A 7 49.96 41.08 -56.30
N ALA A 8 48.64 41.26 -56.29
CA ALA A 8 47.85 41.47 -55.06
C ALA A 8 47.50 40.18 -54.30
N TYR A 9 47.35 39.03 -54.98
CA TYR A 9 46.90 37.76 -54.39
C TYR A 9 48.03 36.74 -54.20
N GLN A 10 49.20 37.01 -54.77
CA GLN A 10 50.37 36.12 -54.72
C GLN A 10 50.78 35.79 -53.27
N LYS A 11 50.67 36.75 -52.35
CA LYS A 11 50.98 36.54 -50.91
C LYS A 11 49.99 35.63 -50.19
N THR A 12 48.77 35.49 -50.70
CA THR A 12 47.67 34.69 -50.11
C THR A 12 47.23 33.56 -51.02
N ALA A 13 47.98 33.27 -52.08
CA ALA A 13 47.61 32.31 -53.12
C ALA A 13 47.43 30.87 -52.58
N SER A 14 48.09 30.52 -51.48
CA SER A 14 47.94 29.24 -50.77
C SER A 14 46.58 29.08 -50.08
N SER A 15 45.89 30.20 -49.79
CA SER A 15 44.60 30.27 -49.11
C SER A 15 43.43 30.54 -50.06
N MET A 16 43.65 30.45 -51.37
CA MET A 16 42.69 30.83 -52.41
C MET A 16 42.35 29.64 -53.32
N GLY A 17 41.17 29.69 -53.93
CA GLY A 17 40.69 28.67 -54.87
C GLY A 17 39.82 27.58 -54.23
N THR A 18 39.21 26.77 -55.10
CA THR A 18 38.21 25.75 -54.74
C THR A 18 38.80 24.62 -53.90
N ALA A 19 40.07 24.25 -54.13
CA ALA A 19 40.76 23.21 -53.35
C ALA A 19 40.97 23.63 -51.88
N TYR A 20 41.33 24.90 -51.65
CA TYR A 20 41.46 25.44 -50.28
C TYR A 20 40.10 25.56 -49.59
N LEU A 21 39.06 26.01 -50.31
CA LEU A 21 37.69 26.07 -49.79
C LEU A 21 37.18 24.67 -49.38
N ALA A 22 37.38 23.65 -50.23
CA ALA A 22 36.98 22.28 -49.93
C ALA A 22 37.69 21.74 -48.68
N ARG A 23 39.01 21.98 -48.55
CA ARG A 23 39.77 21.61 -47.35
C ARG A 23 39.24 22.31 -46.11
N ARG A 24 38.95 23.61 -46.20
CA ARG A 24 38.46 24.41 -45.07
C ARG A 24 37.05 24.02 -44.64
N LEU A 25 36.16 23.73 -45.59
CA LEU A 25 34.82 23.21 -45.31
C LEU A 25 34.89 21.84 -44.63
N ASN A 26 35.79 20.95 -45.08
CA ASN A 26 35.97 19.65 -44.45
C ASN A 26 36.50 19.77 -43.02
N GLU A 27 37.47 20.68 -42.78
CA GLU A 27 37.97 20.97 -41.42
C GLU A 27 36.87 21.52 -40.51
N LEU A 28 36.06 22.46 -41.00
CA LEU A 28 34.94 23.04 -40.24
C LEU A 28 33.86 21.99 -39.95
N LEU A 29 33.52 21.15 -40.92
CA LEU A 29 32.54 20.09 -40.76
C LEU A 29 33.02 19.05 -39.74
N LEU A 30 34.29 18.61 -39.81
CA LEU A 30 34.87 17.68 -38.84
C LEU A 30 34.93 18.29 -37.43
N ALA A 31 35.28 19.58 -37.32
CA ALA A 31 35.27 20.28 -36.05
C ALA A 31 33.85 20.38 -35.46
N HIS A 32 32.86 20.69 -36.29
CA HIS A 32 31.46 20.74 -35.88
C HIS A 32 30.95 19.36 -35.46
N VAL A 33 31.19 18.31 -36.25
CA VAL A 33 30.84 16.93 -35.89
C VAL A 33 31.46 16.54 -34.54
N ARG A 34 32.74 16.83 -34.32
CA ARG A 34 33.39 16.55 -33.03
C ARG A 34 32.79 17.33 -31.87
N ALA A 35 32.39 18.58 -32.09
CA ALA A 35 31.74 19.41 -31.07
C ALA A 35 30.31 18.94 -30.75
N SER A 36 29.58 18.42 -31.73
CA SER A 36 28.19 17.96 -31.57
C SER A 36 28.05 16.54 -31.01
N ILE A 37 29.06 15.67 -31.19
CA ILE A 37 29.03 14.28 -30.70
C ILE A 37 28.76 14.17 -29.18
N PRO A 38 29.45 14.93 -28.30
CA PRO A 38 29.22 14.86 -26.86
C PRO A 38 27.79 15.21 -26.46
N GLU A 39 27.24 16.27 -27.05
CA GLU A 39 25.86 16.70 -26.80
C GLU A 39 24.86 15.65 -27.28
N LEU A 40 25.06 15.11 -28.48
CA LEU A 40 24.20 14.08 -29.05
C LEU A 40 24.24 12.78 -28.21
N SER A 41 25.43 12.40 -27.73
CA SER A 41 25.62 11.27 -26.81
C SER A 41 24.87 11.46 -25.49
N ARG A 42 24.94 12.67 -24.91
CA ARG A 42 24.21 13.02 -23.68
C ARG A 42 22.69 12.92 -23.90
N THR A 43 22.19 13.52 -24.98
CA THR A 43 20.76 13.51 -25.31
C THR A 43 20.24 12.10 -25.58
N LEU A 44 21.01 11.29 -26.33
CA LEU A 44 20.68 9.89 -26.57
C LEU A 44 20.68 9.07 -25.27
N SER A 45 21.67 9.28 -24.40
CA SER A 45 21.75 8.59 -23.11
C SER A 45 20.57 8.95 -22.21
N ALA A 46 20.18 10.23 -22.17
CA ALA A 46 19.00 10.68 -21.43
C ALA A 46 17.70 10.07 -22.00
N ALA A 47 17.53 10.07 -23.31
CA ALA A 47 16.38 9.47 -23.97
C ALA A 47 16.31 7.94 -23.75
N LEU A 48 17.44 7.24 -23.86
CA LEU A 48 17.55 5.81 -23.55
C LEU A 48 17.21 5.52 -22.08
N PHE A 49 17.70 6.34 -21.15
CA PHE A 49 17.37 6.20 -19.74
C PHE A 49 15.87 6.36 -19.50
N ALA A 50 15.26 7.43 -20.02
CA ALA A 50 13.82 7.66 -19.91
C ALA A 50 12.99 6.49 -20.48
N LYS A 51 13.36 5.98 -21.67
CA LYS A 51 12.69 4.84 -22.29
C LYS A 51 12.92 3.52 -21.56
N ARG A 52 14.08 3.31 -20.94
CA ARG A 52 14.32 2.14 -20.07
C ARG A 52 13.48 2.20 -18.80
N THR A 53 13.39 3.37 -18.17
CA THR A 53 12.53 3.57 -16.99
C THR A 53 11.07 3.30 -17.34
N GLU A 54 10.60 3.79 -18.49
CA GLU A 54 9.27 3.50 -19.02
C GLU A 54 9.07 2.00 -19.29
N LEU A 55 10.04 1.32 -19.92
CA LEU A 55 10.00 -0.13 -20.11
C LEU A 55 9.91 -0.91 -18.78
N HIS A 56 10.62 -0.46 -17.74
CA HIS A 56 10.55 -1.08 -16.43
C HIS A 56 9.16 -0.96 -15.78
N THR A 57 8.38 0.08 -16.07
CA THR A 57 6.99 0.17 -15.54
C THR A 57 6.06 -0.84 -16.20
N PHE A 58 6.30 -1.19 -17.46
CA PHE A 58 5.61 -2.29 -18.13
C PHE A 58 6.05 -3.68 -17.64
N GLY A 59 7.09 -3.76 -16.82
CA GLY A 59 7.65 -5.00 -16.30
C GLY A 59 8.46 -5.78 -17.34
N GLU A 60 9.06 -6.89 -16.91
CA GLU A 60 9.86 -7.70 -17.83
C GLU A 60 8.98 -8.31 -18.94
N PRO A 61 9.53 -8.48 -20.16
CA PRO A 61 8.88 -9.29 -21.18
C PRO A 61 8.50 -10.62 -20.53
N LEU A 62 7.25 -11.07 -20.75
CA LEU A 62 6.81 -12.36 -20.25
C LEU A 62 7.90 -13.36 -20.65
N LEU A 63 8.61 -13.92 -19.67
CA LEU A 63 9.58 -14.99 -19.89
C LEU A 63 8.92 -15.98 -20.86
N GLU A 64 9.32 -15.93 -22.13
CA GLU A 64 8.57 -16.51 -23.24
C GLU A 64 8.65 -18.04 -23.12
N GLY A 65 7.67 -18.62 -22.43
CA GLY A 65 7.62 -20.05 -22.18
C GLY A 65 6.55 -20.41 -21.17
N LYS A 66 5.75 -21.45 -21.46
CA LYS A 66 4.78 -22.01 -20.50
C LYS A 66 5.45 -22.40 -19.16
N ALA A 67 6.74 -22.76 -19.20
CA ALA A 67 7.54 -23.13 -18.03
C ALA A 67 7.71 -22.00 -17.00
N ASN A 68 7.72 -20.73 -17.42
CA ASN A 68 8.04 -19.59 -16.54
C ASN A 68 6.81 -18.86 -15.97
N ARG A 69 5.60 -19.21 -16.45
CA ARG A 69 4.34 -18.61 -15.97
C ARG A 69 4.05 -18.95 -14.51
N GLY A 70 4.39 -20.15 -14.07
CA GLY A 70 4.24 -20.57 -12.68
C GLY A 70 5.14 -19.77 -11.74
N ALA A 71 6.41 -19.57 -12.11
CA ALA A 71 7.36 -18.76 -11.34
C ALA A 71 6.90 -17.30 -11.23
N MET A 72 6.44 -16.70 -12.32
CA MET A 72 5.91 -15.33 -12.33
C MET A 72 4.67 -15.20 -11.44
N LEU A 73 3.74 -16.15 -11.52
CA LEU A 73 2.55 -16.15 -10.66
C LEU A 73 2.94 -16.23 -9.17
N LEU A 74 3.89 -17.11 -8.82
CA LEU A 74 4.39 -17.22 -7.46
C LEU A 74 5.06 -15.92 -7.00
N GLN A 75 5.87 -15.28 -7.85
CA GLN A 75 6.49 -13.99 -7.53
C GLN A 75 5.44 -12.90 -7.25
N LEU A 76 4.37 -12.81 -8.05
CA LEU A 76 3.29 -11.86 -7.82
C LEU A 76 2.54 -12.15 -6.51
N ILE A 77 2.26 -13.42 -6.20
CA ILE A 77 1.60 -13.81 -4.95
C ILE A 77 2.50 -13.48 -3.76
N THR A 78 3.78 -13.84 -3.81
CA THR A 78 4.75 -13.53 -2.76
C THR A 78 4.88 -12.02 -2.55
N ALA A 79 4.97 -11.25 -3.63
CA ALA A 79 5.00 -9.78 -3.54
C ALA A 79 3.73 -9.22 -2.89
N PHE A 80 2.55 -9.74 -3.24
CA PHE A 80 1.30 -9.35 -2.58
C PHE A 80 1.33 -9.66 -1.08
N CYS A 81 1.75 -10.86 -0.69
CA CYS A 81 1.84 -11.25 0.72
C CYS A 81 2.81 -10.36 1.51
N ASN A 82 3.98 -10.06 0.95
CA ASN A 82 4.96 -9.17 1.58
C ASN A 82 4.42 -7.75 1.71
N ASN A 83 3.85 -7.19 0.63
CA ASN A 83 3.23 -5.87 0.67
C ASN A 83 2.13 -5.78 1.74
N PHE A 84 1.32 -6.83 1.88
CA PHE A 84 0.25 -6.89 2.87
C PHE A 84 0.80 -6.98 4.30
N ALA A 85 1.87 -7.77 4.52
CA ALA A 85 2.57 -7.82 5.80
C ALA A 85 3.18 -6.46 6.16
N ASP A 86 3.92 -5.83 5.23
CA ASP A 86 4.52 -4.51 5.42
C ASP A 86 3.47 -3.43 5.68
N ALA A 87 2.28 -3.55 5.09
CA ALA A 87 1.16 -2.65 5.32
C ALA A 87 0.56 -2.80 6.74
N ILE A 88 0.56 -4.02 7.29
CA ILE A 88 0.16 -4.29 8.68
C ILE A 88 1.25 -3.83 9.65
N ASP A 89 2.52 -4.05 9.32
CA ASP A 89 3.66 -3.66 10.17
C ASP A 89 3.94 -2.15 10.12
N GLY A 90 3.35 -1.44 9.15
CA GLY A 90 3.52 0.00 8.97
C GLY A 90 4.82 0.40 8.27
N THR A 91 5.55 -0.56 7.70
CA THR A 91 6.81 -0.37 6.95
C THR A 91 6.59 -0.08 5.47
N SER A 92 5.36 -0.27 4.96
CA SER A 92 5.03 -0.02 3.55
C SER A 92 5.03 1.47 3.20
N ALA A 93 5.97 1.89 2.35
CA ALA A 93 6.06 3.26 1.85
C ALA A 93 4.78 3.70 1.10
N GLN A 94 4.15 2.79 0.35
CA GLN A 94 2.92 3.08 -0.38
C GLN A 94 1.75 3.39 0.57
N VAL A 95 1.65 2.66 1.69
CA VAL A 95 0.63 2.91 2.72
C VAL A 95 0.87 4.25 3.40
N GLN A 96 2.13 4.59 3.69
CA GLN A 96 2.51 5.87 4.29
C GLN A 96 2.20 7.06 3.37
N GLU A 97 2.44 6.93 2.05
CA GLU A 97 2.06 7.95 1.07
C GLU A 97 0.54 8.17 1.04
N ILE A 98 -0.26 7.09 0.96
CA ILE A 98 -1.72 7.19 0.97
C ILE A 98 -2.25 7.82 2.26
N ALA A 99 -1.68 7.44 3.41
CA ALA A 99 -2.03 8.04 4.70
C ALA A 99 -1.75 9.55 4.70
N ARG A 100 -0.61 9.97 4.15
CA ARG A 100 -0.23 11.39 4.04
C ARG A 100 -1.13 12.17 3.07
N GLU A 101 -1.50 11.59 1.94
CA GLU A 101 -2.39 12.21 0.96
C GLU A 101 -3.80 12.42 1.51
N ARG A 102 -4.30 11.46 2.30
CA ARG A 102 -5.63 11.52 2.91
C ARG A 102 -5.66 12.32 4.21
N GLY A 103 -4.52 12.47 4.87
CA GLY A 103 -4.44 13.08 6.19
C GLY A 103 -5.04 12.21 7.31
N GLU A 104 -5.19 10.91 7.06
CA GLU A 104 -5.82 9.95 7.98
C GLU A 104 -4.90 8.75 8.24
N LEU A 105 -5.09 8.09 9.38
CA LEU A 105 -4.39 6.83 9.67
C LEU A 105 -4.85 5.74 8.69
N TYR A 106 -3.92 4.88 8.30
CA TYR A 106 -4.19 3.79 7.35
C TYR A 106 -3.34 2.55 7.66
N GLY A 107 -3.84 1.37 7.31
CA GLY A 107 -3.15 0.10 7.53
C GLY A 107 -2.99 -0.25 9.02
N GLY A 108 -1.81 -0.76 9.38
CA GLY A 108 -1.51 -1.16 10.76
C GLY A 108 -1.69 -0.06 11.80
N ALA A 109 -1.37 1.19 11.45
CA ALA A 109 -1.54 2.34 12.34
C ALA A 109 -3.02 2.58 12.68
N LYS A 110 -3.92 2.44 11.69
CA LYS A 110 -5.37 2.58 11.90
C LYS A 110 -5.93 1.43 12.73
N ILE A 111 -5.48 0.20 12.50
CA ILE A 111 -5.86 -0.95 13.33
C ILE A 111 -5.48 -0.71 14.80
N ASN A 112 -4.27 -0.20 15.04
CA ASN A 112 -3.82 0.13 16.40
C ASN A 112 -4.66 1.26 17.02
N HIS A 113 -5.02 2.28 16.24
CA HIS A 113 -5.92 3.35 16.69
C HIS A 113 -7.30 2.83 17.09
N ILE A 114 -7.89 1.94 16.28
CA ILE A 114 -9.19 1.31 16.58
C ILE A 114 -9.13 0.62 17.96
N PHE A 115 -8.07 -0.13 18.24
CA PHE A 115 -7.95 -0.82 19.53
C PHE A 115 -7.64 0.12 20.71
N ARG A 116 -6.77 1.12 20.53
CA ARG A 116 -6.26 1.94 21.64
C ARG A 116 -7.10 3.15 21.94
N VAL A 117 -7.74 3.72 20.94
CA VAL A 117 -8.47 4.98 21.05
C VAL A 117 -9.96 4.70 20.89
N ASP A 118 -10.39 4.24 19.71
CA ASP A 118 -11.83 4.15 19.40
C ASP A 118 -12.55 3.17 20.34
N TYR A 119 -12.00 1.97 20.53
CA TYR A 119 -12.57 0.99 21.44
C TYR A 119 -12.54 1.45 22.90
N PHE A 120 -11.44 2.08 23.32
CA PHE A 120 -11.28 2.55 24.68
C PHE A 120 -12.27 3.69 25.01
N GLU A 121 -12.45 4.66 24.12
CA GLU A 121 -13.43 5.73 24.28
C GLU A 121 -14.86 5.18 24.37
N GLU A 122 -15.21 4.21 23.52
CA GLU A 122 -16.52 3.55 23.58
C GLU A 122 -16.75 2.84 24.91
N LEU A 123 -15.73 2.16 25.43
CA LEU A 123 -15.81 1.52 26.75
C LEU A 123 -15.91 2.52 27.90
N GLN A 124 -15.25 3.68 27.82
CA GLN A 124 -15.34 4.71 28.86
C GLN A 124 -16.71 5.38 28.91
N ARG A 125 -17.44 5.42 27.77
CA ARG A 125 -18.80 5.96 27.71
C ARG A 125 -19.83 5.01 28.34
N LEU A 126 -19.47 3.76 28.61
CA LEU A 126 -20.37 2.80 29.25
C LEU A 126 -20.48 3.05 30.75
N ASP A 127 -21.70 3.23 31.22
CA ASP A 127 -22.01 3.20 32.65
C ASP A 127 -22.02 1.75 33.15
N ALA A 128 -21.05 1.40 34.00
CA ALA A 128 -20.93 0.07 34.60
C ALA A 128 -22.08 -0.29 35.56
N CYS A 129 -22.84 0.71 36.02
CA CYS A 129 -24.01 0.53 36.88
C CYS A 129 -25.32 0.67 36.11
N CYS A 130 -25.27 0.75 34.77
CA CYS A 130 -26.44 0.94 33.95
C CYS A 130 -27.47 -0.17 34.21
N GLY A 131 -28.66 0.22 34.65
CA GLY A 131 -29.74 -0.69 34.99
C GLY A 131 -29.48 -1.60 36.20
N LEU A 132 -28.61 -1.17 37.13
CA LEU A 132 -28.48 -1.72 38.49
C LEU A 132 -29.16 -0.79 39.49
N SER A 133 -30.47 -0.59 39.36
CA SER A 133 -31.21 0.16 40.39
C SER A 133 -31.34 -0.65 41.67
N ASP A 134 -31.58 0.01 42.81
CA ASP A 134 -31.86 -0.68 44.08
C ASP A 134 -33.03 -1.67 43.96
N ALA A 135 -34.01 -1.37 43.09
CA ALA A 135 -35.12 -2.27 42.78
C ALA A 135 -34.63 -3.53 42.03
N ASP A 136 -33.76 -3.38 41.03
CA ASP A 136 -33.18 -4.51 40.28
C ASP A 136 -32.31 -5.40 41.18
N ILE A 137 -31.51 -4.78 42.05
CA ILE A 137 -30.67 -5.47 43.02
C ILE A 137 -31.54 -6.21 44.04
N SER A 138 -32.55 -5.56 44.62
CA SER A 138 -33.47 -6.19 45.57
C SER A 138 -34.24 -7.34 44.92
N HIS A 139 -34.66 -7.17 43.66
CA HIS A 139 -35.31 -8.23 42.89
C HIS A 139 -34.38 -9.42 42.66
N ALA A 140 -33.13 -9.19 42.22
CA ALA A 140 -32.15 -10.24 42.00
C ALA A 140 -31.83 -11.02 43.29
N ILE A 141 -31.72 -10.33 44.43
CA ILE A 141 -31.52 -10.96 45.74
C ILE A 141 -32.72 -11.85 46.08
N ARG A 142 -33.95 -11.33 46.01
CA ARG A 142 -35.17 -12.11 46.32
C ARG A 142 -35.29 -13.32 45.41
N GLN A 143 -35.00 -13.17 44.12
CA GLN A 143 -35.04 -14.25 43.14
C GLN A 143 -34.00 -15.35 43.45
N ALA A 144 -32.77 -14.98 43.82
CA ALA A 144 -31.72 -15.93 44.19
C ALA A 144 -32.00 -16.62 45.54
N THR A 145 -32.65 -15.93 46.46
CA THR A 145 -33.08 -16.44 47.77
C THR A 145 -34.19 -17.49 47.65
N GLY A 146 -35.12 -17.29 46.71
CA GLY A 146 -36.27 -18.17 46.52
C GLY A 146 -37.18 -18.22 47.76
N PRO A 147 -37.74 -19.40 48.13
CA PRO A 147 -38.72 -19.50 49.21
C PRO A 147 -38.12 -19.49 50.63
N ARG A 148 -36.78 -19.46 50.75
CA ARG A 148 -36.08 -19.55 52.05
C ARG A 148 -35.92 -18.16 52.66
N ALA A 149 -35.93 -18.06 53.98
CA ALA A 149 -35.51 -16.84 54.68
C ALA A 149 -33.99 -16.89 54.90
N PRO A 150 -33.18 -16.13 54.15
CA PRO A 150 -31.73 -16.26 54.23
C PRO A 150 -31.21 -15.34 55.35
N LEU A 151 -30.16 -15.78 56.03
CA LEU A 151 -29.44 -14.94 57.00
C LEU A 151 -28.44 -14.00 56.33
N PHE A 152 -28.05 -14.30 55.08
CA PHE A 152 -27.06 -13.57 54.30
C PHE A 152 -27.51 -13.42 52.84
N VAL A 153 -26.94 -12.43 52.13
CA VAL A 153 -27.22 -12.21 50.71
C VAL A 153 -26.60 -13.34 49.87
N PRO A 154 -27.35 -14.00 48.96
CA PRO A 154 -26.80 -15.05 48.11
C PRO A 154 -25.77 -14.52 47.10
N GLU A 155 -24.58 -15.13 47.03
CA GLU A 155 -23.53 -14.81 46.04
C GLU A 155 -24.02 -14.87 44.59
N VAL A 156 -24.93 -15.80 44.30
CA VAL A 156 -25.53 -15.97 42.96
C VAL A 156 -26.22 -14.69 42.47
N SER A 157 -26.79 -13.89 43.38
CA SER A 157 -27.42 -12.61 43.00
C SER A 157 -26.40 -11.63 42.42
N PHE A 158 -25.21 -11.55 43.02
CA PHE A 158 -24.10 -10.76 42.50
C PHE A 158 -23.60 -11.32 41.16
N GLU A 159 -23.41 -12.64 41.04
CA GLU A 159 -22.97 -13.23 39.77
C GLU A 159 -23.91 -12.92 38.60
N VAL A 160 -25.22 -12.99 38.82
CA VAL A 160 -26.21 -12.69 37.77
C VAL A 160 -26.11 -11.23 37.33
N LEU A 161 -26.00 -10.29 38.28
CA LEU A 161 -25.87 -8.87 37.99
C LEU A 161 -24.54 -8.57 37.29
N ALA A 162 -23.43 -9.16 37.75
CA ALA A 162 -22.12 -9.01 37.13
C ALA A 162 -22.07 -9.58 35.71
N ARG A 163 -22.64 -10.78 35.47
CA ARG A 163 -22.74 -11.38 34.13
C ARG A 163 -23.53 -10.49 33.17
N ARG A 164 -24.60 -9.84 33.64
CA ARG A 164 -25.38 -8.89 32.83
C ARG A 164 -24.53 -7.68 32.43
N GLN A 165 -23.75 -7.10 33.35
CA GLN A 165 -22.86 -5.99 33.03
C GLN A 165 -21.74 -6.40 32.06
N ILE A 166 -21.12 -7.57 32.26
CA ILE A 166 -20.12 -8.10 31.33
C ILE A 166 -20.70 -8.32 29.93
N ALA A 167 -21.93 -8.84 29.84
CA ALA A 167 -22.59 -9.08 28.56
C ALA A 167 -22.84 -7.80 27.74
N MET A 168 -22.94 -6.62 28.39
CA MET A 168 -23.07 -5.34 27.70
C MET A 168 -21.83 -4.95 26.90
N LEU A 169 -20.65 -5.50 27.21
CA LEU A 169 -19.40 -5.22 26.48
C LEU A 169 -19.37 -5.90 25.11
N ARG A 170 -20.09 -7.01 24.95
CA ARG A 170 -20.09 -7.85 23.75
C ARG A 170 -20.36 -7.09 22.43
N PRO A 171 -21.43 -6.29 22.28
CA PRO A 171 -21.69 -5.57 21.03
C PRO A 171 -20.56 -4.63 20.64
N TYR A 172 -19.90 -3.98 21.61
CA TYR A 172 -18.76 -3.09 21.35
C TYR A 172 -17.53 -3.85 20.87
N ALA A 173 -17.23 -5.00 21.49
CA ALA A 173 -16.13 -5.85 21.07
C ALA A 173 -16.35 -6.41 19.65
N LEU A 174 -17.58 -6.81 19.30
CA LEU A 174 -17.91 -7.27 17.95
C LEU A 174 -17.78 -6.14 16.91
N ARG A 175 -18.19 -4.92 17.25
CA ARG A 175 -18.04 -3.76 16.38
C ARG A 175 -16.57 -3.47 16.03
N VAL A 176 -15.66 -3.65 16.98
CA VAL A 176 -14.22 -3.53 16.74
C VAL A 176 -13.73 -4.57 15.74
N VAL A 177 -14.20 -5.81 15.83
CA VAL A 177 -13.86 -6.86 14.86
C VAL A 177 -14.32 -6.48 13.46
N GLU A 178 -15.51 -5.89 13.32
CA GLU A 178 -16.03 -5.38 12.05
C GLU A 178 -15.17 -4.25 11.48
N GLN A 179 -14.83 -3.24 12.30
CA GLN A 179 -13.98 -2.12 11.89
C GLN A 179 -12.58 -2.57 11.44
N VAL A 180 -11.97 -3.52 12.16
CA VAL A 180 -10.68 -4.10 11.78
C VAL A 180 -10.80 -4.89 10.47
N LEU A 181 -11.88 -5.65 10.29
CA LEU A 181 -12.13 -6.37 9.04
C LEU A 181 -12.27 -5.43 7.85
N GLU A 182 -13.02 -4.33 8.00
CA GLU A 182 -13.17 -3.29 6.97
C GLU A 182 -11.81 -2.69 6.58
N GLU A 183 -10.97 -2.37 7.57
CA GLU A 183 -9.63 -1.85 7.31
C GLU A 183 -8.75 -2.86 6.56
N LEU A 184 -8.72 -4.12 7.01
CA LEU A 184 -7.97 -5.19 6.36
C LEU A 184 -8.44 -5.42 4.92
N GLN A 185 -9.76 -5.36 4.67
CA GLN A 185 -10.32 -5.47 3.31
C GLN A 185 -9.95 -4.27 2.44
N GLY A 186 -9.95 -3.06 3.02
CA GLY A 186 -9.51 -1.84 2.34
C GLY A 186 -8.05 -1.89 1.88
N MET A 187 -7.18 -2.55 2.65
CA MET A 187 -5.76 -2.72 2.32
C MET A 187 -5.52 -3.67 1.15
N VAL A 188 -6.43 -4.63 0.88
CA VAL A 188 -6.22 -5.67 -0.16
C VAL A 188 -5.91 -5.03 -1.52
N THR A 189 -6.68 -4.03 -1.93
CA THR A 189 -6.50 -3.37 -3.23
C THR A 189 -5.17 -2.63 -3.31
N THR A 190 -4.81 -1.95 -2.22
CA THR A 190 -3.57 -1.15 -2.13
C THR A 190 -2.33 -2.03 -2.21
N CYS A 191 -2.37 -3.22 -1.61
CA CYS A 191 -1.21 -4.13 -1.53
C CYS A 191 -0.98 -4.95 -2.81
N LEU A 192 -1.87 -4.86 -3.81
CA LEU A 192 -1.70 -5.56 -5.09
C LEU A 192 -0.42 -5.06 -5.79
N PRO A 193 0.47 -5.97 -6.24
CA PRO A 193 1.68 -5.58 -6.96
C PRO A 193 1.33 -4.78 -8.21
N LYS A 194 2.05 -3.68 -8.46
CA LYS A 194 1.85 -2.84 -9.67
C LYS A 194 1.92 -3.65 -10.97
N GLN A 195 2.74 -4.69 -11.00
CA GLN A 195 2.89 -5.61 -12.13
C GLN A 195 1.62 -6.44 -12.42
N ALA A 196 0.79 -6.68 -11.41
CA ALA A 196 -0.46 -7.42 -11.55
C ALA A 196 -1.50 -6.66 -12.40
N VAL A 197 -1.34 -5.34 -12.58
CA VAL A 197 -2.20 -4.51 -13.46
C VAL A 197 -2.20 -5.01 -14.91
N ARG A 198 -1.11 -5.66 -15.35
CA ARG A 198 -1.02 -6.30 -16.68
C ARG A 198 -1.97 -7.49 -16.84
N PHE A 199 -2.42 -8.08 -15.73
CA PHE A 199 -3.20 -9.30 -15.69
C PHE A 199 -4.51 -9.06 -14.94
N SER A 200 -5.44 -8.31 -15.55
CA SER A 200 -6.71 -7.91 -14.92
C SER A 200 -7.50 -9.08 -14.32
N THR A 201 -7.58 -10.21 -15.02
CA THR A 201 -8.25 -11.41 -14.50
C THR A 201 -7.55 -11.98 -13.26
N LEU A 202 -6.22 -11.98 -13.24
CA LEU A 202 -5.44 -12.44 -12.08
C LEU A 202 -5.64 -11.48 -10.90
N GLN A 203 -5.59 -10.17 -11.14
CA GLN A 203 -5.80 -9.15 -10.12
C GLN A 203 -7.15 -9.32 -9.41
N VAL A 204 -8.23 -9.45 -10.19
CA VAL A 204 -9.58 -9.69 -9.64
C VAL A 204 -9.63 -10.99 -8.84
N ARG A 205 -9.00 -12.06 -9.33
CA ARG A 205 -8.96 -13.35 -8.62
C ARG A 205 -8.17 -13.26 -7.32
N MET A 206 -7.03 -12.58 -7.31
CA MET A 206 -6.22 -12.35 -6.10
C MET A 206 -7.00 -11.57 -5.06
N GLN A 207 -7.64 -10.47 -5.46
CA GLN A 207 -8.48 -9.65 -4.59
C GLN A 207 -9.62 -10.47 -3.99
N GLN A 208 -10.38 -11.20 -4.83
CA GLN A 208 -11.47 -12.06 -4.38
C GLN A 208 -11.00 -13.15 -3.40
N CYS A 209 -9.85 -13.78 -3.65
CA CYS A 209 -9.29 -14.78 -2.74
C CYS A 209 -8.92 -14.16 -1.38
N ALA A 210 -8.26 -13.01 -1.38
CA ALA A 210 -7.88 -12.31 -0.16
C ALA A 210 -9.12 -11.86 0.65
N THR A 211 -10.07 -11.18 0.01
CA THR A 211 -11.32 -10.75 0.67
C THR A 211 -12.11 -11.93 1.22
N ARG A 212 -12.23 -13.02 0.45
CA ARG A 212 -12.92 -14.25 0.91
C ARG A 212 -12.21 -14.88 2.11
N LEU A 213 -10.87 -14.89 2.12
CA LEU A 213 -10.10 -15.40 3.25
C LEU A 213 -10.37 -14.57 4.51
N LEU A 214 -10.34 -13.24 4.40
CA LEU A 214 -10.63 -12.33 5.50
C LEU A 214 -12.05 -12.53 6.05
N SER A 215 -13.06 -12.58 5.18
CA SER A 215 -14.45 -12.85 5.59
C SER A 215 -14.61 -14.22 6.25
N ARG A 216 -13.91 -15.25 5.74
CA ARG A 216 -13.94 -16.59 6.35
C ARG A 216 -13.30 -16.60 7.74
N ARG A 217 -12.30 -15.75 7.99
CA ARG A 217 -11.65 -15.61 9.29
C ARG A 217 -12.41 -14.71 10.25
N ALA A 218 -13.29 -13.84 9.76
CA ALA A 218 -14.15 -13.03 10.62
C ALA A 218 -15.13 -13.87 11.46
N ALA A 219 -15.74 -14.91 10.87
CA ALA A 219 -16.67 -15.79 11.58
C ALA A 219 -16.09 -16.46 12.85
N PRO A 220 -14.92 -17.14 12.80
CA PRO A 220 -14.31 -17.71 14.00
C PRO A 220 -13.86 -16.64 15.00
N THR A 221 -13.40 -15.46 14.54
CA THR A 221 -13.07 -14.34 15.45
C THR A 221 -14.30 -13.84 16.18
N ASN A 222 -15.42 -13.65 15.48
CA ASN A 222 -16.70 -13.27 16.09
C ASN A 222 -17.21 -14.33 17.08
N THR A 223 -16.97 -15.61 16.78
CA THR A 223 -17.32 -16.70 17.70
C THR A 223 -16.43 -16.68 18.94
N MET A 224 -15.13 -16.41 18.78
CA MET A 224 -14.18 -16.32 19.90
C MET A 224 -14.46 -15.13 20.82
N VAL A 225 -14.82 -13.97 20.25
CA VAL A 225 -15.14 -12.75 21.01
C VAL A 225 -16.56 -12.78 21.56
N GLY A 226 -17.48 -13.45 20.87
CA GLY A 226 -18.89 -13.55 21.24
C GLY A 226 -19.24 -14.75 22.13
N ALA A 227 -18.32 -15.68 22.37
CA ALA A 227 -18.49 -16.77 23.33
C ALA A 227 -18.36 -16.26 24.77
#